data_AF-A0AAU3QWA7-F1
#
_entry.id   AF-A0AAU3QWA7-F1
#
_cell.length_a   1.000
_cell.length_b   1.000
_cell.length_c   1.000
_cell.angle_alpha   90.00
_cell.angle_beta   90.00
_cell.angle_gamma   90.00
#
_symmetry.space_group_name_H-M   'P 1'
#
loop_
_entity.id
_entity.type
_entity.pdbx_description
1 polymer ?
#
loop_
_entity_poly.entity_id
_entity_poly.type
_entity_poly.pdbx_seq_one_letter_code
_entity_poly.pdbx_strand_id
1 'polypeptide(L)' 'MPEQYGWRFLRAAYSRLTTARAQETAQHVLMREAIMKTSGLAEWLRAAQDALRESVG' A
#
# COMPACT_ATOMS: atom_id res chain seq x y z
N MET A 1 13.85 9.49 -8.11
CA MET A 1 12.61 9.71 -7.32
C MET A 1 12.95 10.71 -6.23
N PRO A 2 12.09 11.71 -5.93
CA PRO A 2 12.33 12.60 -4.79
C PRO A 2 12.47 11.73 -3.53
N GLU A 3 13.45 12.00 -2.65
CA GLU A 3 13.72 11.18 -1.44
C GLU A 3 12.45 10.96 -0.60
N GLN A 4 11.54 11.93 -0.60
CA GLN A 4 10.29 11.87 0.15
C GLN A 4 9.30 10.77 -0.30
N TYR A 5 9.48 10.20 -1.50
CA TYR A 5 8.58 9.17 -2.07
C TYR A 5 9.30 7.85 -2.39
N GLY A 6 10.36 7.53 -1.63
CA GLY A 6 11.10 6.26 -1.80
C GLY A 6 10.37 5.00 -1.29
N TRP A 7 11.04 3.85 -1.34
CA TRP A 7 10.44 2.55 -0.96
C TRP A 7 9.82 2.54 0.45
N ARG A 8 10.40 3.29 1.40
CA ARG A 8 9.87 3.43 2.78
C ARG A 8 8.51 4.14 2.81
N PHE A 9 8.32 5.15 1.95
CA PHE A 9 7.05 5.85 1.80
C PHE A 9 5.99 4.88 1.26
N LEU A 10 6.29 4.15 0.19
CA LEU A 10 5.36 3.17 -0.37
C LEU A 10 5.04 2.03 0.61
N ARG A 11 6.01 1.55 1.39
CA ARG A 11 5.77 0.58 2.46
C ARG A 11 4.78 1.09 3.50
N ALA A 12 4.92 2.36 3.90
CA ALA A 12 4.03 2.98 4.86
C ALA A 12 2.63 3.25 4.28
N ALA A 13 2.53 3.54 2.98
CA ALA A 13 1.25 3.64 2.28
C ALA A 13 0.54 2.28 2.19
N TYR A 14 1.28 1.23 1.79
CA TYR A 14 0.77 -0.15 1.73
C TYR A 14 0.16 -0.58 3.07
N SER A 15 0.90 -0.41 4.17
CA SER A 15 0.41 -0.77 5.51
C SER A 15 -0.90 -0.05 5.86
N ARG A 16 -1.05 1.23 5.53
CA ARG A 16 -2.26 2.01 5.83
C ARG A 16 -3.47 1.63 4.97
N LEU A 17 -3.25 1.08 3.79
CA LEU A 17 -4.30 0.67 2.85
C LEU A 17 -4.76 -0.78 3.11
N THR A 18 -3.89 -1.63 3.66
CA THR A 18 -4.21 -3.04 3.92
C THR A 18 -4.67 -3.31 5.35
N THR A 19 -4.39 -2.42 6.30
CA THR A 19 -4.71 -2.62 7.72
C THR A 19 -6.03 -1.95 8.08
N ALA A 20 -6.95 -2.72 8.67
CA ALA A 20 -8.19 -2.17 9.20
C ALA A 20 -7.92 -1.20 10.36
N ARG A 21 -8.62 -0.07 10.39
CA ARG A 21 -8.49 0.92 11.47
C ARG A 21 -9.55 0.69 12.55
N ALA A 22 -9.26 1.10 13.78
CA ALA A 22 -10.17 0.94 14.91
C ALA A 22 -11.55 1.59 14.72
N GLN A 23 -11.65 2.61 13.85
CA GLN A 23 -12.90 3.31 13.52
C GLN A 23 -13.62 2.73 12.29
N GLU A 24 -13.03 1.75 11.59
CA GLU A 24 -13.68 1.13 10.43
C GLU A 24 -14.82 0.23 10.90
N THR A 25 -16.04 0.54 10.45
CA THR A 25 -17.16 -0.40 10.53
C THR A 25 -16.93 -1.58 9.58
N ALA A 26 -17.69 -2.66 9.74
CA ALA A 26 -17.61 -3.83 8.86
C ALA A 26 -17.78 -3.47 7.36
N GLN A 27 -18.66 -2.51 7.05
CA GLN A 27 -18.84 -2.04 5.67
C GLN A 27 -17.59 -1.34 5.12
N HIS A 28 -16.92 -0.51 5.92
CA HIS A 28 -15.68 0.14 5.50
C HIS A 28 -14.58 -0.88 5.19
N VAL A 29 -14.46 -1.93 6.01
CA VAL A 29 -13.51 -3.02 5.79
C VAL A 29 -13.79 -3.72 4.45
N LEU A 30 -15.06 -4.10 4.22
CA LEU A 30 -15.45 -4.78 2.97
C LEU A 30 -15.22 -3.91 1.74
N MET A 31 -15.53 -2.61 1.80
CA MET A 31 -15.26 -1.68 0.71
C MET A 31 -13.77 -1.54 0.42
N ARG A 32 -12.95 -1.39 1.47
CA ARG A 32 -11.49 -1.32 1.35
C ARG A 32 -10.92 -2.58 0.71
N GLU A 33 -11.35 -3.76 1.17
CA GLU A 33 -10.93 -5.04 0.58
C GLU A 33 -11.34 -5.18 -0.88
N ALA A 34 -12.57 -4.80 -1.23
CA ALA A 34 -13.05 -4.82 -2.60
C ALA A 34 -12.22 -3.88 -3.50
N ILE A 35 -11.91 -2.66 -3.05
CA ILE A 35 -11.07 -1.71 -3.79
C ILE A 35 -9.66 -2.28 -3.97
N MET A 36 -9.03 -2.78 -2.90
CA MET A 36 -7.68 -3.33 -2.95
C MET A 36 -7.58 -4.54 -3.88
N LYS A 37 -8.60 -5.41 -3.87
CA LYS A 37 -8.66 -6.59 -4.73
C LYS A 37 -8.90 -6.23 -6.20
N THR A 38 -9.85 -5.35 -6.48
CA THR A 38 -10.22 -5.01 -7.87
C THR A 38 -9.15 -4.19 -8.59
N SER A 39 -8.42 -3.35 -7.86
CA SER A 39 -7.33 -2.55 -8.43
C SER A 39 -5.99 -3.29 -8.56
N GLY A 40 -5.82 -4.44 -7.89
CA GLY A 40 -4.52 -5.11 -7.76
C GLY A 40 -3.48 -4.28 -7.01
N LEU A 41 -3.89 -3.20 -6.32
CA LEU A 41 -2.98 -2.17 -5.79
C LEU A 41 -1.97 -2.74 -4.80
N ALA A 42 -2.35 -3.78 -4.05
CA ALA A 42 -1.44 -4.46 -3.12
C ALA A 42 -0.23 -5.09 -3.81
N GLU A 43 -0.40 -5.64 -5.01
CA GLU A 43 0.67 -6.27 -5.79
C GLU A 43 1.56 -5.19 -6.42
N TRP A 44 0.95 -4.19 -7.07
CA TRP A 44 1.67 -3.06 -7.67
C TRP A 44 2.52 -2.30 -6.65
N LEU A 45 1.97 -2.02 -5.46
CA LEU A 45 2.72 -1.35 -4.39
C LEU A 45 3.90 -2.18 -3.88
N ARG A 46 3.78 -3.51 -3.85
CA ARG A 46 4.91 -4.38 -3.45
C ARG A 46 6.00 -4.39 -4.52
N ALA A 47 5.63 -4.60 -5.78
CA ALA A 47 6.58 -4.55 -6.89
C ALA A 47 7.32 -3.20 -6.95
N ALA A 48 6.61 -2.08 -6.75
CA ALA A 48 7.21 -0.76 -6.70
C ALA A 48 8.14 -0.55 -5.49
N GLN A 49 7.79 -1.12 -4.32
CA GLN A 49 8.68 -1.09 -3.14
C GLN A 49 10.00 -1.80 -3.43
N ASP A 50 9.93 -2.98 -4.04
CA ASP A 50 11.11 -3.79 -4.34
C ASP A 50 12.00 -3.10 -5.38
N ALA A 51 11.42 -2.64 -6.49
CA ALA A 51 12.15 -1.91 -7.53
C ALA A 51 12.84 -0.64 -6.99
N LEU A 52 12.17 0.11 -6.11
CA LEU A 52 12.77 1.29 -5.48
C LEU A 52 13.84 0.93 -4.45
N ARG A 53 13.70 -0.20 -3.74
CA ARG A 53 14.71 -0.66 -2.78
C ARG A 53 15.98 -1.08 -3.50
N GLU A 54 15.84 -1.78 -4.62
CA GLU A 54 16.95 -2.19 -5.49
C GLU A 54 17.67 -0.99 -6.11
N SER A 55 16.96 0.08 -6.47
CA SER A 55 17.57 1.29 -7.02
C SER A 55 18.44 2.10 -6.04
N VAL A 56 18.36 1.80 -4.73
CA VAL A 56 19.11 2.49 -3.67
C VAL A 56 20.27 1.63 -3.16
N GLY A 57 20.33 0.35 -3.55
CA GLY A 57 21.45 -0.56 -3.27
C GLY A 57 22.54 -0.47 -4.33
#